data_AF-A0AAX4JYQ7-F1
#
_entry.id   AF-A0AAX4JYQ7-F1
#
_cell.length_a   1.000
_cell.length_b   1.000
_cell.length_c   1.000
_cell.angle_alpha   90.00
_cell.angle_beta   90.00
_cell.angle_gamma   90.00
#
_symmetry.space_group_name_H-M   'P 1'
#
loop_
_entity.id
_entity.type
_entity.pdbx_description
1 polymer ?
#
loop_
_entity_poly.entity_id
_entity_poly.type
_entity_poly.pdbx_seq_one_letter_code
_entity_poly.pdbx_strand_id
1 'polypeptide(L)'
;MSLNPLRNLLRPTTRSIVFPRNSNRSVHYSHPRSSPTSSTTGTGPSSSTTHTSHSHTQHGHQHSHSNGSSSSSSTRNGKKPSPHLVWYREIVPAMIPIFLISTTLFLGLSLIRTHLSHSKLLGESQKQIEELELKLKLIKFEQKKQILREKKERERILPLIVEKVLQRVGVVGNEDGDDDDLLEFVNQQEQEKQKELPRLL
;
A
#
# COMPACT_ATOMS: atom_id res chain seq x y z
N MET A 1 -36.36 -32.12 50.83
CA MET A 1 -35.38 -31.10 50.38
C MET A 1 -34.73 -31.63 49.12
N SER A 2 -34.93 -30.91 48.01
CA SER A 2 -34.63 -31.38 46.65
C SER A 2 -33.17 -31.11 46.27
N LEU A 3 -32.53 -32.13 45.72
CA LEU A 3 -31.18 -32.15 45.15
C LEU A 3 -31.16 -31.49 43.77
N ASN A 4 -30.06 -30.79 43.42
CA ASN A 4 -29.49 -30.80 42.06
C ASN A 4 -28.13 -30.05 42.01
N PRO A 5 -26.99 -30.75 42.06
CA PRO A 5 -25.76 -30.32 41.40
C PRO A 5 -25.74 -30.84 39.95
N LEU A 6 -24.84 -30.32 39.10
CA LEU A 6 -24.54 -30.79 37.73
C LEU A 6 -25.33 -30.16 36.57
N ARG A 7 -25.10 -28.86 36.32
CA ARG A 7 -25.11 -28.32 34.95
C ARG A 7 -24.12 -27.18 34.85
N ASN A 8 -22.87 -27.45 34.46
CA ASN A 8 -21.91 -26.41 34.02
C ASN A 8 -20.68 -26.98 33.28
N LEU A 9 -20.88 -27.98 32.41
CA LEU A 9 -19.86 -28.39 31.45
C LEU A 9 -20.49 -28.44 30.07
N LEU A 10 -19.72 -28.02 29.06
CA LEU A 10 -20.09 -27.77 27.67
C LEU A 10 -20.63 -26.36 27.37
N ARG A 11 -19.71 -25.39 27.37
CA ARG A 11 -19.81 -24.24 26.46
C ARG A 11 -18.64 -24.29 25.48
N PRO A 12 -18.87 -24.45 24.17
CA PRO A 12 -17.80 -24.39 23.19
C PRO A 12 -17.28 -22.95 23.11
N THR A 13 -15.98 -22.76 23.34
CA THR A 13 -15.32 -21.47 23.16
C THR A 13 -15.11 -21.26 21.66
N THR A 14 -16.01 -20.51 21.03
CA THR A 14 -15.75 -19.92 19.71
C THR A 14 -14.74 -18.81 19.91
N ARG A 15 -13.46 -19.14 19.77
CA ARG A 15 -12.38 -18.16 19.72
C ARG A 15 -12.61 -17.31 18.47
N SER A 16 -13.22 -16.14 18.64
CA SER A 16 -13.43 -15.20 17.54
C SER A 16 -12.05 -14.80 17.01
N ILE A 17 -11.80 -15.08 15.74
CA ILE A 17 -10.65 -14.58 15.02
C ILE A 17 -10.91 -13.08 14.87
N VAL A 18 -10.33 -12.30 15.77
CA VAL A 18 -10.28 -10.85 15.64
C VAL A 18 -9.32 -10.55 14.50
N PHE A 19 -9.88 -10.36 13.30
CA PHE A 19 -9.15 -9.73 12.21
C PHE A 19 -8.78 -8.32 12.67
N PRO A 20 -7.49 -7.91 12.65
CA PRO A 20 -7.16 -6.52 12.86
C PRO A 20 -7.84 -5.73 11.75
N ARG A 21 -8.85 -4.95 12.16
CA ARG A 21 -9.54 -3.98 11.32
C ARG A 21 -8.47 -3.05 10.76
N ASN A 22 -8.14 -3.27 9.48
CA ASN A 22 -7.26 -2.43 8.71
C ASN A 22 -7.79 -1.01 8.83
N SER A 23 -7.10 -0.20 9.64
CA SER A 23 -7.43 1.20 9.81
C SER A 23 -7.18 1.83 8.45
N ASN A 24 -8.26 2.14 7.73
CA ASN A 24 -8.24 2.98 6.55
C ASN A 24 -7.56 4.28 6.94
N ARG A 25 -6.25 4.32 6.72
CA ARG A 25 -5.41 5.49 6.85
C ARG A 25 -5.90 6.43 5.77
N SER A 26 -6.84 7.28 6.15
CA SER A 26 -7.24 8.45 5.39
C SER A 26 -5.97 9.15 4.95
N VAL A 27 -5.68 9.07 3.66
CA VAL A 27 -4.62 9.85 3.02
C VAL A 27 -5.16 11.28 3.01
N HIS A 28 -4.93 11.99 4.11
CA HIS A 28 -5.08 13.43 4.16
C HIS A 28 -4.12 14.01 3.12
N TYR A 29 -4.64 14.39 1.96
CA TYR A 29 -3.95 15.29 1.04
C TYR A 29 -3.88 16.66 1.72
N SER A 30 -2.82 16.90 2.49
CA SER A 30 -2.43 18.23 2.91
C SER A 30 -1.95 19.00 1.67
N HIS A 31 -2.80 19.87 1.15
CA HIS A 31 -2.38 20.90 0.21
C HIS A 31 -1.33 21.79 0.91
N PRO A 32 -0.17 22.06 0.30
CA PRO A 32 0.79 23.00 0.86
C PRO A 32 0.19 24.40 0.81
N ARG A 33 -0.17 24.93 1.98
CA ARG A 33 -0.51 26.34 2.20
C ARG A 33 0.77 27.15 2.00
N SER A 34 0.89 27.80 0.86
CA SER A 34 1.92 28.80 0.59
C SER A 34 1.71 30.01 1.50
N SER A 35 2.53 30.11 2.55
CA SER A 35 2.67 31.29 3.39
C SER A 35 3.75 32.19 2.78
N PRO A 36 3.46 33.45 2.39
CA PRO A 36 4.51 34.40 2.10
C PRO A 36 5.12 34.90 3.41
N THR A 37 6.41 34.61 3.61
CA THR A 37 7.24 35.25 4.63
C THR A 37 7.82 36.52 4.04
N SER A 38 7.25 37.66 4.42
CA SER A 38 7.86 38.98 4.22
C SER A 38 8.38 39.47 5.56
N SER A 39 9.69 39.30 5.77
CA SER A 39 10.46 39.95 6.82
C SER A 39 11.07 41.23 6.27
N THR A 40 10.66 42.38 6.79
CA THR A 40 11.49 43.60 6.79
C THR A 40 11.19 44.41 8.03
N THR A 41 12.17 44.40 8.93
CA THR A 41 12.40 45.29 10.06
C THR A 41 12.58 46.74 9.59
N GLY A 42 11.96 47.68 10.30
CA GLY A 42 12.20 49.11 10.13
C GLY A 42 11.51 49.92 11.23
N THR A 43 12.23 50.15 12.32
CA THR A 43 11.90 51.03 13.44
C THR A 43 12.14 52.50 13.10
N GLY A 44 11.19 53.39 13.40
CA GLY A 44 11.39 54.85 13.38
C GLY A 44 10.10 55.63 13.73
N PRO A 45 10.10 56.56 14.71
CA PRO A 45 8.87 57.04 15.35
C PRO A 45 8.36 58.42 14.89
N SER A 46 7.10 58.68 15.28
CA SER A 46 6.49 59.99 15.63
C SER A 46 6.45 61.10 14.57
N SER A 47 5.24 61.50 14.15
CA SER A 47 4.53 62.68 14.70
C SER A 47 3.40 63.16 13.76
N SER A 48 2.26 63.47 14.39
CA SER A 48 1.26 64.52 14.08
C SER A 48 0.92 64.89 12.63
N THR A 49 -0.38 64.95 12.31
CA THR A 49 -1.15 66.21 12.13
C THR A 49 -2.44 65.93 11.33
N THR A 50 -3.54 65.99 12.06
CA THR A 50 -4.92 66.43 11.77
C THR A 50 -5.43 66.82 10.36
N HIS A 51 -6.78 66.72 10.25
CA HIS A 51 -7.75 67.30 9.29
C HIS A 51 -7.68 66.77 7.83
N THR A 52 -8.73 66.63 7.03
CA THR A 52 -10.05 67.28 6.99
C THR A 52 -10.96 66.45 6.08
N SER A 53 -12.24 66.34 6.43
CA SER A 53 -13.31 65.86 5.54
C SER A 53 -13.41 66.74 4.29
N HIS A 54 -13.62 66.17 3.10
CA HIS A 54 -14.44 66.77 2.04
C HIS A 54 -14.90 65.73 1.02
N SER A 55 -16.22 65.52 1.01
CA SER A 55 -16.98 65.03 -0.14
C SER A 55 -16.93 66.05 -1.28
N HIS A 56 -16.67 65.63 -2.53
CA HIS A 56 -17.37 66.24 -3.68
C HIS A 56 -17.23 65.44 -4.99
N THR A 57 -18.39 65.35 -5.65
CA THR A 57 -18.68 65.37 -7.10
C THR A 57 -18.04 64.38 -8.07
N GLN A 58 -18.96 63.60 -8.63
CA GLN A 58 -19.03 63.16 -10.02
C GLN A 58 -18.45 64.19 -11.01
N HIS A 59 -17.61 63.71 -11.92
CA HIS A 59 -17.61 64.18 -13.31
C HIS A 59 -17.36 62.97 -14.22
N GLY A 60 -18.43 62.53 -14.87
CA GLY A 60 -18.33 61.68 -16.04
C GLY A 60 -17.78 62.50 -17.19
N HIS A 61 -16.58 62.16 -17.65
CA HIS A 61 -16.10 62.55 -18.97
C HIS A 61 -15.98 61.30 -19.83
N GLN A 62 -17.00 61.14 -20.68
CA GLN A 62 -16.92 60.31 -21.86
C GLN A 62 -15.89 60.93 -22.81
N HIS A 63 -14.82 60.19 -23.09
CA HIS A 63 -14.00 60.42 -24.27
C HIS A 63 -13.82 59.10 -25.00
N SER A 64 -14.78 58.85 -25.88
CA SER A 64 -14.67 57.99 -27.03
C SER A 64 -13.75 58.65 -28.05
N HIS A 65 -12.53 58.15 -28.25
CA HIS A 65 -11.82 58.32 -29.52
C HIS A 65 -10.85 57.16 -29.83
N SER A 66 -11.04 56.65 -31.05
CA SER A 66 -10.10 56.00 -31.95
C SER A 66 -9.53 54.61 -31.63
N ASN A 67 -10.05 53.65 -32.41
CA ASN A 67 -9.29 52.58 -33.05
C ASN A 67 -7.85 53.00 -33.36
N GLY A 68 -6.88 52.31 -32.76
CA GLY A 68 -5.47 52.39 -33.11
C GLY A 68 -5.02 51.13 -33.82
N SER A 69 -5.34 51.03 -35.11
CA SER A 69 -4.69 50.10 -36.02
C SER A 69 -3.21 50.48 -36.20
N SER A 70 -2.41 49.43 -36.21
CA SER A 70 -1.00 49.29 -36.56
C SER A 70 -0.41 50.28 -37.59
N SER A 71 0.91 50.45 -37.42
CA SER A 71 1.96 50.69 -38.43
C SER A 71 2.51 52.11 -38.58
N SER A 72 3.84 52.15 -38.44
CA SER A 72 4.82 52.98 -39.15
C SER A 72 4.75 54.50 -39.07
N SER A 73 5.85 55.07 -38.56
CA SER A 73 6.41 56.37 -38.93
C SER A 73 5.49 57.60 -38.81
N SER A 74 5.45 58.21 -37.63
CA SER A 74 5.08 59.63 -37.52
C SER A 74 6.11 60.38 -36.67
N THR A 75 7.07 60.95 -37.39
CA THR A 75 7.77 62.16 -36.94
C THR A 75 6.74 63.26 -36.63
N ARG A 76 6.96 64.01 -35.55
CA ARG A 76 6.36 65.33 -35.22
C ARG A 76 5.06 65.31 -34.39
N ASN A 77 5.22 65.10 -33.08
CA ASN A 77 4.60 65.92 -32.02
C ASN A 77 5.35 65.65 -30.71
N GLY A 78 6.37 66.49 -30.45
CA GLY A 78 7.48 66.26 -29.52
C GLY A 78 7.13 66.32 -28.03
N LYS A 79 6.35 65.36 -27.54
CA LYS A 79 6.32 65.04 -26.11
C LYS A 79 7.51 64.15 -25.84
N LYS A 80 8.50 64.65 -25.07
CA LYS A 80 9.71 63.90 -24.71
C LYS A 80 9.28 62.54 -24.16
N PRO A 81 9.79 61.41 -24.70
CA PRO A 81 9.42 60.09 -24.18
C PRO A 81 9.74 60.05 -22.70
N SER A 82 8.82 59.50 -21.90
CA SER A 82 9.06 59.39 -20.47
C SER A 82 10.31 58.52 -20.25
N PRO A 83 11.17 58.84 -19.28
CA PRO A 83 12.38 58.06 -19.00
C PRO A 83 12.08 56.56 -18.79
N HIS A 84 10.91 56.23 -18.24
CA HIS A 84 10.47 54.85 -18.05
C HIS A 84 10.22 54.13 -19.39
N LEU A 85 9.70 54.81 -20.42
CA LEU A 85 9.46 54.20 -21.73
C LEU A 85 10.78 53.81 -22.40
N VAL A 86 11.80 54.66 -22.28
CA VAL A 86 13.16 54.36 -22.78
C VAL A 86 13.72 53.15 -22.05
N TRP A 87 13.52 53.08 -20.72
CA TRP A 87 13.97 51.94 -19.92
C TRP A 87 13.35 50.61 -20.36
N TYR A 88 12.03 50.57 -20.56
CA TYR A 88 11.35 49.36 -21.05
C TYR A 88 11.79 48.97 -22.46
N ARG A 89 12.08 49.95 -23.33
CA ARG A 89 12.48 49.68 -24.72
C ARG A 89 13.88 49.09 -24.82
N GLU A 90 14.77 49.47 -23.92
CA GLU A 90 16.19 49.11 -24.00
C GLU A 90 16.56 47.96 -23.06
N ILE A 91 16.10 47.99 -21.80
CA ILE A 91 16.54 47.02 -20.78
C ILE A 91 15.73 45.71 -20.86
N VAL A 92 14.41 45.78 -21.01
CA VAL A 92 13.57 44.58 -20.92
C VAL A 92 13.85 43.56 -22.02
N PRO A 93 13.98 43.95 -23.31
CA PRO A 93 14.35 42.99 -24.36
C PRO A 93 15.70 42.32 -24.14
N ALA A 94 16.65 43.02 -23.51
CA ALA A 94 17.95 42.47 -23.16
C ALA A 94 17.88 41.45 -22.00
N MET A 95 16.89 41.55 -21.12
CA MET A 95 16.70 40.63 -19.99
C MET A 95 15.94 39.34 -20.35
N ILE A 96 15.07 39.39 -21.36
CA ILE A 96 14.24 38.23 -21.75
C ILE A 96 15.07 36.96 -22.02
N PRO A 97 16.18 36.99 -22.79
CA PRO A 97 16.96 35.78 -23.05
C PRO A 97 17.52 35.13 -21.79
N ILE A 98 18.03 35.96 -20.87
CA ILE A 98 18.62 35.50 -19.60
C ILE A 98 17.55 34.84 -18.74
N PHE A 99 16.36 35.46 -18.67
CA PHE A 99 15.23 34.91 -17.93
C PHE A 99 14.70 33.60 -18.52
N LEU A 100 14.66 33.49 -19.86
CA LEU A 100 14.26 32.25 -20.52
C LEU A 100 15.26 31.13 -20.21
N ILE A 101 16.57 31.39 -20.32
CA ILE A 101 17.60 30.41 -20.02
C ILE A 101 17.52 29.98 -18.55
N SER A 102 17.39 30.92 -17.61
CA SER A 102 17.30 30.59 -16.18
C SER A 102 16.05 29.78 -15.87
N THR A 103 14.91 30.13 -16.46
CA THR A 103 13.65 29.40 -16.29
C THR A 103 13.74 27.99 -16.88
N THR A 104 14.30 27.85 -18.08
CA THR A 104 14.51 26.55 -18.72
C THR A 104 15.45 25.67 -17.90
N LEU A 105 16.57 26.20 -17.42
CA LEU A 105 17.50 25.46 -16.55
C LEU A 105 16.83 25.07 -15.23
N PHE A 106 16.14 26.00 -14.59
CA PHE A 106 15.44 25.74 -13.34
C PHE A 106 14.38 24.65 -13.48
N LEU A 107 13.55 24.72 -14.53
CA LEU A 107 12.56 23.69 -14.85
C LEU A 107 13.23 22.35 -15.17
N GLY A 108 14.30 22.37 -15.97
CA GLY A 108 15.07 21.18 -16.32
C GLY A 108 15.62 20.46 -15.09
N LEU A 109 16.32 21.18 -14.21
CA LEU A 109 16.84 20.61 -12.96
C LEU A 109 15.71 20.15 -12.02
N SER A 110 14.62 20.91 -11.93
CA SER A 110 13.46 20.54 -11.10
C SER A 110 12.78 19.27 -11.59
N LEU A 111 12.66 19.10 -12.90
CA LEU A 111 12.09 17.90 -13.52
C LEU A 111 13.01 16.69 -13.30
N ILE A 112 14.32 16.85 -13.50
CA ILE A 112 15.30 15.78 -13.25
C ILE A 112 15.28 15.35 -11.79
N ARG A 113 15.24 16.30 -10.85
CA ARG A 113 15.14 16.00 -9.41
C ARG A 113 13.89 15.19 -9.09
N THR A 114 12.75 15.59 -9.66
CA THR A 114 11.47 14.89 -9.47
C THR A 114 11.53 13.47 -10.05
N HIS A 115 12.04 13.33 -11.28
CA HIS A 115 12.19 12.04 -11.94
C HIS A 115 13.09 11.09 -11.14
N LEU A 116 14.26 11.54 -10.71
CA LEU A 116 15.19 10.74 -9.92
C LEU A 116 14.58 10.31 -8.57
N SER A 117 13.85 11.21 -7.91
CA SER A 117 13.17 10.88 -6.65
C SER A 117 12.09 9.81 -6.85
N HIS A 118 11.33 9.89 -7.95
CA HIS A 118 10.30 8.91 -8.28
C HIS A 118 10.91 7.56 -8.68
N SER A 119 11.95 7.54 -9.52
CA SER A 119 12.64 6.30 -9.89
C SER A 119 13.23 5.58 -8.68
N LYS A 120 13.80 6.33 -7.72
CA LYS A 120 14.28 5.76 -6.47
C LYS A 120 13.14 5.14 -5.65
N LEU A 121 12.04 5.87 -5.48
CA LEU A 121 10.88 5.40 -4.73
C LEU A 121 10.26 4.13 -5.35
N LEU A 122 10.19 4.06 -6.68
CA LEU A 122 9.74 2.87 -7.40
C LEU A 122 10.67 1.68 -7.15
N GLY A 123 11.99 1.91 -7.19
CA GLY A 123 12.97 0.88 -6.89
C GLY A 123 12.86 0.34 -5.45
N GLU A 124 12.63 1.22 -4.47
CA GLU A 124 12.43 0.82 -3.08
C GLU A 124 11.11 0.05 -2.89
N SER A 125 10.05 0.51 -3.54
CA SER A 125 8.74 -0.15 -3.48
C SER A 125 8.78 -1.54 -4.12
N GLN A 126 9.48 -1.70 -5.25
CA GLN A 126 9.66 -2.99 -5.91
C GLN A 126 10.41 -3.99 -5.01
N LYS A 127 11.45 -3.53 -4.32
CA LYS A 127 12.18 -4.37 -3.34
C LYS A 127 11.28 -4.81 -2.18
N GLN A 128 10.44 -3.92 -1.67
CA GLN A 128 9.48 -4.26 -0.62
C GLN A 128 8.45 -5.29 -1.09
N ILE A 129 7.95 -5.14 -2.32
CA ILE A 129 7.03 -6.11 -2.93
C ILE A 129 7.71 -7.47 -3.03
N GLU A 130 8.94 -7.53 -3.54
CA GLU A 130 9.69 -8.79 -3.66
C GLU A 130 9.88 -9.47 -2.29
N GLU A 131 10.24 -8.71 -1.26
CA GLU A 131 10.38 -9.23 0.10
C GLU A 131 9.05 -9.82 0.63
N LEU A 132 7.94 -9.11 0.41
CA LEU A 132 6.61 -9.57 0.83
C LEU A 132 6.15 -10.78 0.02
N GLU A 133 6.45 -10.84 -1.27
CA GLU A 133 6.17 -11.99 -2.13
C GLU A 133 6.95 -13.23 -1.67
N LEU A 134 8.21 -13.08 -1.26
CA LEU A 134 9.00 -14.16 -0.68
C LEU A 134 8.38 -14.67 0.63
N LYS A 135 7.97 -13.77 1.53
CA LYS A 135 7.28 -14.15 2.77
C LYS A 135 5.97 -14.89 2.49
N LEU A 136 5.17 -14.41 1.53
CA LEU A 136 3.95 -15.09 1.10
C LEU A 136 4.22 -16.48 0.53
N LYS A 137 5.27 -16.64 -0.30
CA LYS A 137 5.68 -17.95 -0.83
C LYS A 137 6.05 -18.91 0.30
N LEU A 138 6.80 -18.45 1.29
CA LEU A 138 7.20 -19.26 2.45
C LEU A 138 5.97 -19.73 3.24
N ILE A 139 5.07 -18.81 3.59
CA ILE A 139 3.84 -19.14 4.35
C ILE A 139 2.99 -20.15 3.57
N LYS A 140 2.79 -19.93 2.26
CA LYS A 140 2.02 -20.86 1.42
C LYS A 140 2.67 -22.24 1.34
N PHE A 141 4.01 -22.30 1.27
CA PHE A 141 4.74 -23.55 1.27
C PHE A 141 4.55 -24.31 2.60
N GLU A 142 4.63 -23.61 3.72
CA GLU A 142 4.42 -24.19 5.06
C GLU A 142 2.99 -24.72 5.23
N GLN A 143 1.98 -23.94 4.84
CA GLN A 143 0.58 -24.38 4.86
C GLN A 143 0.35 -25.62 4.00
N LYS A 144 0.91 -25.66 2.79
CA LYS A 144 0.82 -26.84 1.91
C LYS A 144 1.45 -28.06 2.56
N LYS A 145 2.57 -27.89 3.26
CA LYS A 145 3.25 -28.96 4.00
C LYS A 145 2.41 -29.47 5.18
N GLN A 146 1.72 -28.57 5.89
CA GLN A 146 0.81 -28.95 6.98
C GLN A 146 -0.37 -29.78 6.48
N ILE A 147 -1.04 -29.32 5.41
CA ILE A 147 -2.15 -30.05 4.79
C ILE A 147 -1.71 -31.46 4.35
N LEU A 148 -0.49 -31.58 3.81
CA LEU A 148 0.04 -32.87 3.39
C LEU A 148 0.29 -33.81 4.57
N ARG A 149 0.74 -33.29 5.72
CA ARG A 149 0.88 -34.08 6.96
C ARG A 149 -0.47 -34.56 7.48
N GLU A 150 -1.44 -33.65 7.56
CA GLU A 150 -2.80 -34.01 7.99
C GLU A 150 -3.43 -35.04 7.06
N LYS A 151 -3.27 -34.90 5.74
CA LYS A 151 -3.79 -35.87 4.77
C LYS A 151 -3.17 -37.25 4.99
N LYS A 152 -1.84 -37.31 5.18
CA LYS A 152 -1.12 -38.55 5.46
C LYS A 152 -1.55 -39.21 6.78
N GLU A 153 -1.87 -38.42 7.80
CA GLU A 153 -2.41 -38.93 9.07
C GLU A 153 -3.84 -39.47 8.91
N ARG A 154 -4.69 -38.75 8.18
CA ARG A 154 -6.06 -39.22 7.85
C ARG A 154 -6.02 -40.54 7.09
N GLU A 155 -5.11 -40.69 6.13
CA GLU A 155 -4.92 -41.94 5.38
C GLU A 155 -4.54 -43.13 6.27
N ARG A 156 -3.81 -42.91 7.37
CA ARG A 156 -3.48 -43.97 8.34
C ARG A 156 -4.61 -44.31 9.30
N ILE A 157 -5.49 -43.36 9.59
CA ILE A 157 -6.62 -43.55 10.52
C ILE A 157 -7.82 -44.18 9.81
N LEU A 158 -7.98 -43.95 8.51
CA LEU A 158 -9.07 -44.50 7.70
C LEU A 158 -9.26 -46.02 7.88
N PRO A 159 -8.21 -46.88 7.84
CA PRO A 159 -8.36 -48.31 8.08
C PRO A 159 -9.00 -48.65 9.44
N LEU A 160 -8.55 -47.97 10.51
CA LEU A 160 -9.06 -48.20 11.87
C LEU A 160 -10.52 -47.79 12.02
N ILE A 161 -10.92 -46.70 11.36
CA ILE A 161 -12.32 -46.26 11.35
C ILE A 161 -13.17 -47.24 10.55
N VAL A 162 -12.69 -47.68 9.38
CA VAL A 162 -13.40 -48.65 8.53
C VAL A 162 -13.59 -49.96 9.29
N GLU A 163 -12.57 -50.48 9.96
CA GLU A 163 -12.64 -51.68 10.81
C GLU A 163 -13.69 -51.51 11.91
N LYS A 164 -13.65 -50.40 12.67
CA LYS A 164 -14.66 -50.13 13.72
C LYS A 164 -16.08 -49.99 13.17
N VAL A 165 -16.24 -49.42 11.98
CA VAL A 165 -17.55 -49.31 11.32
C VAL A 165 -18.01 -50.70 10.87
N LEU A 166 -17.16 -51.50 10.25
CA LEU A 166 -17.47 -52.88 9.82
C LEU A 166 -17.84 -53.78 11.00
N GLN A 167 -17.13 -53.64 12.12
CA GLN A 167 -17.42 -54.36 13.37
C GLN A 167 -18.77 -53.92 13.95
N ARG A 168 -19.10 -52.63 13.90
CA ARG A 168 -20.39 -52.12 14.38
C ARG A 168 -21.56 -52.44 13.46
N VAL A 169 -21.34 -52.54 12.15
CA VAL A 169 -22.36 -52.93 11.17
C VAL A 169 -22.58 -54.45 11.16
N GLY A 170 -21.83 -55.22 11.96
CA GLY A 170 -22.02 -56.66 12.12
C GLY A 170 -21.61 -57.48 10.90
N VAL A 171 -20.85 -56.91 9.97
CA VAL A 171 -20.31 -57.61 8.79
C VAL A 171 -18.96 -58.25 9.11
N VAL A 172 -18.19 -57.69 10.05
CA VAL A 172 -17.16 -58.46 10.76
C VAL A 172 -17.90 -59.18 11.87
N GLY A 173 -18.54 -60.27 11.48
CA GLY A 173 -19.07 -61.26 12.40
C GLY A 173 -17.96 -61.66 13.34
N ASN A 174 -18.25 -61.51 14.62
CA ASN A 174 -17.52 -62.06 15.72
C ASN A 174 -17.68 -63.59 15.66
N GLU A 175 -17.05 -64.23 14.69
CA GLU A 175 -16.79 -65.66 14.72
C GLU A 175 -15.58 -65.86 15.65
N ASP A 176 -15.75 -65.53 16.93
CA ASP A 176 -14.84 -65.93 18.03
C ASP A 176 -14.95 -67.46 18.27
N GLY A 177 -15.03 -68.25 17.19
CA GLY A 177 -15.37 -69.67 17.21
C GLY A 177 -14.27 -70.61 16.73
N ASP A 178 -13.37 -70.18 15.83
CA ASP A 178 -12.51 -71.11 15.08
C ASP A 178 -11.03 -70.66 14.96
N ASP A 179 -10.55 -69.74 15.81
CA ASP A 179 -9.14 -69.27 15.77
C ASP A 179 -8.12 -70.24 16.41
N ASP A 180 -8.59 -71.31 17.06
CA ASP A 180 -7.70 -72.36 17.58
C ASP A 180 -7.14 -73.24 16.44
N ASP A 181 -7.80 -73.32 15.27
CA ASP A 181 -7.37 -74.16 14.15
C ASP A 181 -6.40 -73.45 13.17
N LEU A 182 -6.42 -72.11 13.09
CA LEU A 182 -5.58 -71.39 12.12
C LEU A 182 -4.15 -71.13 12.64
N LEU A 183 -3.96 -71.06 13.96
CA LEU A 183 -2.64 -70.95 14.59
C LEU A 183 -1.85 -72.26 14.55
N GLU A 184 -2.52 -73.43 14.50
CA GLU A 184 -1.86 -74.73 14.32
C GLU A 184 -1.27 -74.89 12.90
N PHE A 185 -1.95 -74.36 11.88
CA PHE A 185 -1.50 -74.43 10.49
C PHE A 185 -0.26 -73.58 10.18
N VAL A 186 -0.12 -72.41 10.81
CA VAL A 186 1.04 -71.53 10.61
C VAL A 186 2.29 -72.10 11.30
N ASN A 187 2.13 -72.69 12.49
CA ASN A 187 3.23 -73.32 13.22
C ASN A 187 3.75 -74.60 12.53
N GLN A 188 2.88 -75.33 11.83
CA GLN A 188 3.26 -76.53 11.09
C GLN A 188 4.07 -76.20 9.82
N GLN A 189 3.77 -75.09 9.15
CA GLN A 189 4.54 -74.64 7.98
C GLN A 189 5.94 -74.12 8.34
N GLU A 190 6.11 -73.53 9.52
CA GLU A 190 7.42 -73.05 10.00
C GLU A 190 8.37 -74.21 10.38
N GLN A 191 7.82 -75.34 10.84
CA GLN A 191 8.59 -76.55 11.11
C GLN A 191 8.99 -77.32 9.85
N GLU A 192 8.20 -77.28 8.76
CA GLU A 192 8.61 -77.88 7.49
C GLU A 192 9.75 -77.10 6.82
N LYS A 193 9.72 -75.77 6.86
CA LYS A 193 10.82 -74.94 6.31
C LYS A 193 12.16 -75.13 7.02
N GLN A 194 12.18 -75.47 8.31
CA GLN A 194 13.44 -75.74 9.03
C GLN A 194 14.01 -77.14 8.76
N LYS A 195 13.21 -78.08 8.25
CA LYS A 195 13.69 -79.42 7.88
C LYS A 195 14.23 -79.51 6.46
N GLU A 196 14.01 -78.50 5.63
CA GLU A 196 14.26 -78.57 4.19
C GLU A 196 15.54 -77.86 3.69
N LEU A 197 16.40 -77.31 4.56
CA LEU A 197 17.68 -76.76 4.11
C LEU A 197 18.90 -77.54 4.63
N PRO A 198 19.58 -78.29 3.73
CA PRO A 198 20.68 -79.18 4.06
C PRO A 198 21.97 -78.44 4.39
N ARG A 199 22.73 -79.03 5.31
CA ARG A 199 24.17 -78.82 5.49
C ARG A 199 24.86 -78.89 4.13
N LEU A 200 25.38 -77.76 3.64
CA LEU A 200 26.48 -77.74 2.69
C LEU A 200 27.68 -77.09 3.38
N LEU A 201 28.58 -78.00 3.76
CA LEU A 201 30.00 -77.79 4.01
C LEU A 201 30.71 -77.41 2.71
#